data_AF-A0A7Y5U9E9-F1
#
_entry.id   AF-A0A7Y5U9E9-F1
#
_cell.length_a   1.000
_cell.length_b   1.000
_cell.length_c   1.000
_cell.angle_alpha   90.00
_cell.angle_beta   90.00
_cell.angle_gamma   90.00
#
_symmetry.space_group_name_H-M   'P 1'
#
loop_
_entity.id
_entity.type
_entity.pdbx_description
1 polymer ?
#
loop_
_entity_poly.entity_id
_entity_poly.type
_entity_poly.pdbx_seq_one_letter_code
_entity_poly.pdbx_strand_id
1 'polypeptide(L)'
;MDNDTKRFLGKILGELYRIQSKVGVEHGLGEHTIYGLLKGFESVIDEELERVGWVSRQEQRAAETILAVHWNDPDKLAEFNGFYTIEDELKRSAVDRTTAIRILTFHQANGSFAEIIGKMNSSGSPVECKTFELERWEK
;
A
#
# COMPACT_ATOMS: atom_id res chain seq x y z
N MET A 1 19.59 11.06 -4.73
CA MET A 1 20.10 11.09 -3.34
C MET A 1 21.58 10.80 -3.40
N ASP A 2 22.41 11.46 -2.58
CA ASP A 2 23.83 11.15 -2.53
C ASP A 2 24.11 9.84 -1.75
N ASN A 3 25.28 9.25 -1.98
CA ASN A 3 25.65 7.95 -1.43
C ASN A 3 25.81 7.97 0.10
N ASP A 4 26.17 9.11 0.68
CA ASP A 4 26.37 9.21 2.13
C ASP A 4 25.01 9.24 2.84
N THR A 5 24.05 9.99 2.31
CA THR A 5 22.66 9.97 2.77
C THR A 5 22.06 8.57 2.65
N LYS A 6 22.28 7.89 1.52
CA LYS A 6 21.80 6.52 1.28
C LYS A 6 22.34 5.52 2.32
N ARG A 7 23.65 5.57 2.59
CA ARG A 7 24.30 4.72 3.61
C ARG A 7 23.82 5.03 5.02
N PHE A 8 23.64 6.32 5.33
CA PHE A 8 23.12 6.75 6.62
C PHE A 8 21.70 6.22 6.87
N LEU A 9 20.81 6.35 5.88
CA LEU A 9 19.45 5.80 5.95
C LEU A 9 19.45 4.28 6.06
N GLY A 10 20.26 3.59 5.25
CA GLY A 10 20.44 2.14 5.33
C GLY A 10 20.88 1.70 6.73
N LYS A 11 21.83 2.41 7.33
CA LYS A 11 22.28 2.14 8.70
C LYS A 11 21.17 2.34 9.72
N ILE A 12 20.40 3.42 9.64
CA ILE A 12 19.25 3.67 10.53
C ILE A 12 18.21 2.56 10.40
N LEU A 13 17.79 2.23 9.17
CA LEU A 13 16.80 1.19 8.92
C LEU A 13 17.26 -0.17 9.45
N GLY A 14 18.51 -0.55 9.16
CA GLY A 14 19.09 -1.80 9.67
C GLY A 14 19.12 -1.86 11.20
N GLU A 15 19.40 -0.74 11.87
CA GLU A 15 19.37 -0.67 13.34
C GLU A 15 17.95 -0.79 13.90
N LEU A 16 16.97 -0.14 13.26
CA LEU A 16 15.56 -0.25 13.65
C LEU A 16 15.05 -1.69 13.51
N TYR A 17 15.27 -2.35 12.37
CA TYR A 17 14.86 -3.73 12.18
C TYR A 17 15.52 -4.67 13.19
N ARG A 18 16.82 -4.49 13.46
CA ARG A 18 17.53 -5.27 14.47
C ARG A 18 16.94 -5.09 15.87
N ILE A 19 16.52 -3.88 16.23
CA ILE A 19 15.85 -3.61 17.50
C ILE A 19 14.48 -4.30 17.51
N GLN A 20 13.69 -4.16 16.46
CA GLN A 20 12.38 -4.82 16.31
C GLN A 20 12.49 -6.34 16.48
N SER A 21 13.47 -6.99 15.82
CA SER A 21 13.69 -8.43 16.00
C SER A 21 13.98 -8.81 17.47
N LYS A 22 14.74 -7.97 18.20
CA LYS A 22 15.08 -8.21 19.60
C LYS A 22 13.92 -8.01 20.56
N VAL A 23 13.00 -7.09 20.25
CA VAL A 23 11.81 -6.83 21.08
C VAL A 23 10.60 -7.66 20.65
N GLY A 24 10.77 -8.58 19.69
CA GLY A 24 9.69 -9.47 19.22
C GLY A 24 8.66 -8.80 18.32
N VAL A 25 9.01 -7.67 17.68
CA VAL A 25 8.16 -7.01 16.69
C VAL A 25 8.40 -7.66 15.33
N GLU A 26 7.35 -8.21 14.73
CA GLU A 26 7.37 -8.73 13.36
C GLU A 26 7.57 -7.57 12.38
N HIS A 27 8.51 -7.70 11.45
CA HIS A 27 8.82 -6.68 10.44
C HIS A 27 9.02 -7.26 9.02
N GLY A 28 8.77 -8.57 8.85
CA GLY A 28 8.77 -9.24 7.55
C GLY A 28 10.12 -9.31 6.83
N LEU A 29 11.25 -9.05 7.50
CA LEU A 29 12.59 -9.08 6.88
C LEU A 29 13.45 -10.21 7.42
N GLY A 30 14.25 -10.81 6.53
CA GLY A 30 15.26 -11.79 6.91
C GLY A 30 16.53 -11.14 7.48
N GLU A 31 17.32 -11.92 8.23
CA GLU A 31 18.58 -11.46 8.83
C GLU A 31 19.60 -10.96 7.79
N HIS A 32 19.55 -11.51 6.57
CA HIS A 32 20.43 -11.10 5.47
C HIS A 32 20.16 -9.66 5.02
N THR A 33 18.90 -9.24 4.93
CA THR A 33 18.52 -7.85 4.62
C THR A 33 19.01 -6.90 5.70
N ILE A 34 18.80 -7.25 6.97
CA ILE A 34 19.28 -6.46 8.13
C ILE A 34 20.81 -6.31 8.06
N TYR A 35 21.53 -7.40 7.82
CA TYR A 35 22.98 -7.36 7.66
C TYR A 35 23.41 -6.47 6.50
N GLY A 36 22.76 -6.61 5.34
CA GLY A 36 23.03 -5.81 4.14
C GLY A 36 22.87 -4.30 4.40
N LEU A 37 21.77 -3.91 5.04
CA LEU A 37 21.51 -2.54 5.47
C LEU A 37 22.60 -2.02 6.41
N LEU A 38 22.98 -2.80 7.43
CA LEU A 38 23.99 -2.42 8.42
C LEU A 38 25.42 -2.33 7.85
N LYS A 39 25.69 -3.01 6.73
CA LYS A 39 27.01 -3.05 6.07
C LYS A 39 27.09 -2.21 4.81
N GLY A 40 26.00 -1.54 4.43
CA GLY A 40 26.01 -0.63 3.28
C GLY A 40 26.00 -1.35 1.94
N PHE A 41 25.36 -2.53 1.85
CA PHE A 41 25.12 -3.20 0.57
C PHE A 41 24.11 -2.37 -0.22
N GLU A 42 24.59 -1.71 -1.28
CA GLU A 42 23.81 -0.74 -2.02
C GLU A 42 22.52 -1.33 -2.60
N SER A 43 22.60 -2.53 -3.18
CA SER A 43 21.44 -3.22 -3.74
C SER A 43 20.36 -3.50 -2.70
N VAL A 44 20.75 -3.82 -1.46
CA VAL A 44 19.80 -4.05 -0.35
C VAL A 44 19.16 -2.74 0.09
N ILE A 45 19.92 -1.65 0.12
CA ILE A 45 19.36 -0.33 0.45
C ILE A 45 18.38 0.12 -0.64
N ASP A 46 18.72 -0.06 -1.91
CA ASP A 46 17.82 0.28 -3.02
C ASP A 46 16.52 -0.52 -2.97
N GLU A 47 16.62 -1.84 -2.83
CA GLU A 47 15.45 -2.71 -2.75
C GLU A 47 14.54 -2.32 -1.58
N GLU A 48 15.10 -2.01 -0.41
CA GLU A 48 14.30 -1.59 0.74
C GLU A 48 13.65 -0.22 0.57
N LEU A 49 14.34 0.73 -0.06
CA LEU A 49 13.77 2.04 -0.37
C LEU A 49 12.66 1.95 -1.44
N GLU A 50 12.84 1.07 -2.43
CA GLU A 50 11.83 0.80 -3.46
C GLU A 50 10.62 0.03 -2.90
N ARG A 51 10.84 -0.88 -1.95
CA ARG A 51 9.80 -1.69 -1.31
C ARG A 51 8.72 -0.85 -0.64
N VAL A 52 9.09 0.24 0.02
CA VAL A 52 8.15 1.22 0.60
C VAL A 52 7.17 1.72 -0.47
N GLY A 53 7.66 1.88 -1.70
CA GLY A 53 6.91 2.41 -2.81
C GLY A 53 6.50 3.87 -2.62
N TRP A 54 5.77 4.39 -3.60
CA TRP A 54 5.30 5.76 -3.59
C TRP A 54 3.88 5.82 -4.17
N VAL A 55 2.97 6.45 -3.44
CA VAL A 55 1.65 6.83 -3.95
C VAL A 55 1.63 8.34 -4.03
N SER A 56 1.55 8.88 -5.24
CA SER A 56 1.49 10.31 -5.46
C SER A 56 0.14 10.88 -5.01
N ARG A 57 0.14 12.17 -4.66
CA ARG A 57 -1.11 12.90 -4.39
C ARG A 57 -2.07 12.91 -5.58
N GLN A 58 -1.55 12.79 -6.80
CA GLN A 58 -2.36 12.73 -8.00
C GLN A 58 -3.10 11.39 -8.10
N GLU A 59 -2.39 10.27 -7.91
CA GLU A 59 -2.98 8.92 -7.90
C GLU A 59 -4.03 8.79 -6.79
N GLN A 60 -3.70 9.24 -5.58
CA GLN A 60 -4.63 9.24 -4.46
C GLN A 60 -5.91 10.02 -4.80
N ARG A 61 -5.79 11.27 -5.26
CA ARG A 61 -6.96 12.09 -5.63
C ARG A 61 -7.77 11.51 -6.78
N ALA A 62 -7.10 10.90 -7.76
CA ALA A 62 -7.78 10.25 -8.88
C ALA A 62 -8.66 9.09 -8.40
N ALA A 63 -8.10 8.22 -7.55
CA ALA A 63 -8.86 7.13 -6.94
C ALA A 63 -10.01 7.64 -6.06
N GLU A 64 -9.76 8.63 -5.21
CA GLU A 64 -10.79 9.26 -4.37
C GLU A 64 -11.94 9.86 -5.20
N THR A 65 -11.62 10.49 -6.34
CA THR A 65 -12.63 11.07 -7.25
C THR A 65 -13.52 9.98 -7.83
N ILE A 66 -12.93 8.87 -8.28
CA ILE A 66 -13.67 7.72 -8.83
C ILE A 66 -14.56 7.09 -7.75
N LEU A 67 -14.03 6.86 -6.55
CA LEU A 67 -14.80 6.32 -5.43
C LEU A 67 -15.96 7.24 -5.06
N ALA A 68 -15.74 8.57 -5.02
CA ALA A 68 -16.75 9.56 -4.69
C ALA A 68 -17.94 9.56 -5.67
N VAL A 69 -17.72 9.26 -6.96
CA VAL A 69 -18.80 9.16 -7.96
C VAL A 69 -19.80 8.07 -7.59
N HIS A 70 -19.32 6.93 -7.09
CA HIS A 70 -20.17 5.81 -6.68
C HIS A 70 -20.69 5.98 -5.26
N TRP A 71 -19.94 6.65 -4.39
CA TRP A 71 -20.27 6.70 -2.96
C TRP A 71 -21.35 7.73 -2.64
N ASN A 72 -21.34 8.87 -3.34
CA ASN A 72 -22.27 9.96 -3.11
C ASN A 72 -23.62 9.77 -3.80
N ASP A 73 -23.74 8.79 -4.70
CA ASP A 73 -24.93 8.51 -5.49
C ASP A 73 -25.52 7.16 -5.05
N PRO A 74 -26.67 7.14 -4.36
CA PRO A 74 -27.27 5.91 -3.84
C PRO A 74 -27.55 4.84 -4.91
N ASP A 75 -27.91 5.25 -6.12
CA ASP A 75 -28.22 4.31 -7.21
C ASP A 75 -26.93 3.63 -7.69
N LYS A 76 -25.86 4.41 -7.88
CA LYS A 76 -24.54 3.88 -8.25
C LYS A 76 -23.93 3.03 -7.15
N LEU A 77 -24.16 3.38 -5.89
CA LEU A 77 -23.71 2.61 -4.74
C LEU A 77 -24.43 1.25 -4.69
N ALA A 78 -25.73 1.22 -4.97
CA ALA A 78 -26.51 0.00 -5.05
C ALA A 78 -25.99 -0.91 -6.19
N GLU A 79 -25.70 -0.34 -7.36
CA GLU A 79 -25.19 -1.05 -8.54
C GLU A 79 -23.71 -1.46 -8.43
N PHE A 80 -22.95 -0.88 -7.50
CA PHE A 80 -21.54 -1.16 -7.34
C PHE A 80 -21.29 -2.63 -7.00
N ASN A 81 -20.62 -3.35 -7.90
CA ASN A 81 -20.38 -4.79 -7.79
C ASN A 81 -18.89 -5.12 -7.78
N GLY A 82 -18.15 -4.46 -6.89
CA GLY A 82 -16.73 -4.75 -6.65
C GLY A 82 -15.74 -4.04 -7.59
N PHE A 83 -14.47 -4.42 -7.48
CA PHE A 83 -13.34 -3.69 -8.03
C PHE A 83 -13.39 -3.54 -9.56
N TYR A 84 -13.91 -4.53 -10.29
CA TYR A 84 -14.05 -4.44 -11.75
C TYR A 84 -14.96 -3.28 -12.18
N THR A 85 -15.84 -2.79 -11.30
CA THR A 85 -16.69 -1.62 -11.56
C THR A 85 -15.86 -0.36 -11.85
N ILE A 86 -14.71 -0.21 -11.20
CA ILE A 86 -13.88 1.01 -11.26
C ILE A 86 -12.50 0.78 -11.88
N GLU A 87 -12.13 -0.47 -12.16
CA GLU A 87 -10.78 -0.83 -12.60
C GLU A 87 -10.35 -0.07 -13.87
N ASP A 88 -11.24 0.04 -14.85
CA ASP A 88 -10.92 0.72 -16.10
C ASP A 88 -10.71 2.23 -15.91
N GLU A 89 -11.47 2.87 -15.02
CA GLU A 89 -11.33 4.29 -14.70
C GLU A 89 -10.05 4.58 -13.93
N LEU A 90 -9.68 3.68 -13.01
CA LEU A 90 -8.40 3.73 -12.29
C LEU A 90 -7.23 3.63 -13.28
N LYS A 91 -7.25 2.64 -14.18
CA LYS A 91 -6.21 2.46 -15.21
C LYS A 91 -6.07 3.67 -16.12
N ARG A 92 -7.19 4.25 -16.58
CA ARG A 92 -7.18 5.48 -17.40
C ARG A 92 -6.61 6.68 -16.66
N SER A 93 -6.70 6.68 -15.32
CA SER A 93 -6.17 7.74 -14.46
C SER A 93 -4.74 7.46 -13.96
N ALA A 94 -4.04 6.51 -14.59
CA ALA A 94 -2.69 6.06 -14.22
C ALA A 94 -2.60 5.48 -12.80
N VAL A 95 -3.70 4.97 -12.25
CA VAL A 95 -3.71 4.21 -10.99
C VAL A 95 -3.72 2.73 -11.33
N ASP A 96 -2.57 2.07 -11.20
CA ASP A 96 -2.49 0.62 -11.36
C ASP A 96 -3.15 -0.11 -10.16
N ARG A 97 -3.31 -1.42 -10.28
CA ARG A 97 -3.98 -2.23 -9.26
C ARG A 97 -3.23 -2.23 -7.93
N THR A 98 -1.90 -2.27 -7.93
CA THR A 98 -1.08 -2.28 -6.72
C THR A 98 -1.22 -0.96 -5.96
N THR A 99 -1.18 0.16 -6.67
CA THR A 99 -1.42 1.49 -6.11
C THR A 99 -2.87 1.64 -5.64
N ALA A 100 -3.85 1.11 -6.38
CA ALA A 100 -5.25 1.09 -5.95
C ALA A 100 -5.44 0.32 -4.64
N ILE A 101 -4.83 -0.87 -4.50
CA ILE A 101 -4.89 -1.65 -3.26
C ILE A 101 -4.34 -0.84 -2.08
N ARG A 102 -3.17 -0.21 -2.23
CA ARG A 102 -2.58 0.64 -1.18
C ARG A 102 -3.52 1.80 -0.78
N ILE A 103 -4.11 2.48 -1.75
CA ILE A 103 -5.06 3.58 -1.52
C ILE A 103 -6.31 3.07 -0.80
N LEU A 104 -6.89 1.95 -1.24
CA LEU A 104 -8.09 1.37 -0.65
C LEU A 104 -7.84 0.88 0.78
N THR A 105 -6.69 0.24 1.04
CA THR A 105 -6.27 -0.14 2.40
C THR A 105 -6.10 1.08 3.31
N PHE A 106 -5.50 2.16 2.80
CA PHE A 106 -5.40 3.42 3.54
C PHE A 106 -6.79 4.00 3.88
N HIS A 107 -7.73 4.01 2.94
CA HIS A 107 -9.09 4.49 3.18
C HIS A 107 -9.89 3.60 4.14
N GLN A 108 -9.73 2.29 4.04
CA GLN A 108 -10.34 1.32 4.94
C GLN A 108 -9.84 1.51 6.37
N ALA A 109 -8.52 1.66 6.56
CA ALA A 109 -7.91 1.92 7.86
C ALA A 109 -8.39 3.24 8.47
N ASN A 110 -8.64 4.25 7.65
CA ASN A 110 -9.18 5.55 8.07
C ASN A 110 -10.72 5.56 8.22
N GLY A 111 -11.42 4.46 7.94
CA GLY A 111 -12.89 4.39 8.01
C GLY A 111 -13.63 5.17 6.92
N SER A 112 -12.93 5.62 5.87
CA SER A 112 -13.52 6.32 4.72
C SER A 112 -13.89 5.35 3.60
N PHE A 113 -14.95 5.64 2.84
CA PHE A 113 -15.46 4.78 1.75
C PHE A 113 -15.80 3.33 2.16
N ALA A 114 -15.99 3.06 3.45
CA ALA A 114 -16.15 1.72 4.01
C ALA A 114 -17.26 0.89 3.33
N GLU A 115 -18.36 1.52 2.92
CA GLU A 115 -19.47 0.83 2.25
C GLU A 115 -19.09 0.34 0.84
N ILE A 116 -18.41 1.17 0.05
CA ILE A 116 -17.90 0.76 -1.27
C ILE A 116 -16.83 -0.32 -1.12
N ILE A 117 -15.89 -0.10 -0.21
CA ILE A 117 -14.79 -1.05 0.03
C ILE A 117 -15.35 -2.40 0.49
N GLY A 118 -16.38 -2.41 1.34
CA GLY A 118 -17.08 -3.62 1.76
C GLY A 118 -17.73 -4.38 0.60
N LYS A 119 -18.29 -3.68 -0.39
CA LYS A 119 -18.86 -4.29 -1.61
C LYS A 119 -17.81 -4.90 -2.53
N MET A 120 -16.52 -4.60 -2.35
CA MET A 120 -15.44 -5.24 -3.11
C MET A 120 -15.18 -6.69 -2.69
N ASN A 121 -15.68 -7.16 -1.54
CA ASN A 121 -15.67 -8.58 -1.23
C ASN A 121 -16.80 -9.33 -1.98
N SER A 122 -16.71 -9.38 -3.31
CA SER A 122 -17.71 -9.97 -4.20
C SER A 122 -17.06 -10.77 -5.33
N SER A 123 -17.87 -11.41 -6.18
CA SER A 123 -17.39 -12.06 -7.41
C SER A 123 -16.91 -11.05 -8.46
N GLY A 124 -17.30 -9.78 -8.33
CA GLY A 124 -16.86 -8.69 -9.22
C GLY A 124 -15.55 -8.03 -8.80
N SER A 125 -14.72 -8.73 -8.03
CA SER A 125 -13.35 -8.33 -7.71
C SER A 125 -12.37 -9.48 -7.94
N PRO A 126 -11.13 -9.19 -8.36
CA PRO A 126 -10.04 -10.16 -8.29
C PRO A 126 -9.72 -10.48 -6.82
N VAL A 127 -9.05 -11.61 -6.58
CA VAL A 127 -8.84 -12.15 -5.22
C VAL A 127 -8.13 -11.16 -4.31
N GLU A 128 -7.10 -10.50 -4.83
CA GLU A 128 -6.29 -9.48 -4.14
C GLU A 128 -7.05 -8.18 -3.81
N CYS A 129 -8.25 -7.98 -4.37
CA CYS A 129 -9.09 -6.80 -4.14
C CYS A 129 -10.38 -7.15 -3.38
N LYS A 130 -10.39 -8.25 -2.62
CA LYS A 130 -11.52 -8.61 -1.76
C LYS A 130 -11.37 -8.13 -0.32
N THR A 131 -10.13 -7.89 0.11
CA THR A 131 -9.81 -7.52 1.49
C THR A 131 -8.74 -6.44 1.48
N PHE A 132 -8.99 -5.35 2.20
CA PHE A 132 -8.10 -4.18 2.29
C PHE A 132 -7.75 -3.91 3.76
N GLU A 133 -7.47 -4.97 4.50
CA GLU A 133 -7.04 -4.87 5.89
C GLU A 133 -5.54 -4.69 5.98
N LEU A 134 -5.11 -3.88 6.95
CA LEU A 134 -3.71 -3.83 7.36
C LEU A 134 -3.25 -5.22 7.79
N GLU A 135 -2.05 -5.59 7.37
CA GLU A 135 -1.39 -6.81 7.83
C GLU A 135 -1.10 -6.70 9.34
N ARG A 136 -0.86 -7.84 9.99
CA ARG A 136 -0.69 -7.88 11.45
C ARG A 136 0.44 -6.95 11.95
N TRP A 137 1.52 -6.83 11.18
CA TRP A 137 2.65 -5.96 11.49
C TRP A 137 2.45 -4.49 11.08
N GLU A 138 1.36 -4.19 10.36
CA GLU A 138 0.98 -2.82 9.97
C GLU A 138 -0.04 -2.20 10.95
N LYS A 139 -0.63 -2.99 11.86
CA LYS A 139 -1.55 -2.56 12.94
C LYS A 139 -0.78 -2.14 14.20
#